data_AF-A0A948FQE7-F1
#
_entry.id   AF-A0A948FQE7-F1
#
_cell.length_a   1.000
_cell.length_b   1.000
_cell.length_c   1.000
_cell.angle_alpha   90.00
_cell.angle_beta   90.00
_cell.angle_gamma   90.00
#
_symmetry.space_group_name_H-M   'P 1'
#
loop_
_entity.id
_entity.type
_entity.pdbx_description
1 polymer ?
#
loop_
_entity_poly.entity_id
_entity_poly.type
_entity_poly.pdbx_seq_one_letter_code
_entity_poly.pdbx_strand_id
1 'polypeptide(L)' 'MGKTALAINILEKIAVVQKKSVAMFSLEMASEQIVDRILSMVANIPMYKITK' A
#
# COMPACT_ATOMS: atom_id res chain seq x y z
N MET A 1 -10.15 11.63 1.83
CA MET A 1 -10.49 10.29 2.33
C MET A 1 -10.71 9.36 1.13
N GLY A 2 -10.00 8.23 1.04
CA GLY A 2 -10.14 7.23 -0.03
C GLY A 2 -9.12 7.29 -1.18
N LYS A 3 -8.57 8.46 -1.51
CA LYS A 3 -7.63 8.63 -2.65
C LYS A 3 -6.38 7.74 -2.56
N THR A 4 -5.68 7.80 -1.42
CA THR A 4 -4.47 6.99 -1.20
C THR A 4 -4.78 5.50 -1.12
N ALA A 5 -5.92 5.12 -0.52
CA ALA A 5 -6.34 3.73 -0.45
C ALA A 5 -6.64 3.15 -1.84
N LEU A 6 -7.28 3.93 -2.72
CA LEU A 6 -7.52 3.56 -4.10
C LEU A 6 -6.20 3.42 -4.89
N ALA A 7 -5.30 4.40 -4.76
CA ALA A 7 -3.99 4.36 -5.42
C ALA A 7 -3.18 3.12 -5.01
N ILE A 8 -3.15 2.79 -3.72
CA ILE A 8 -2.44 1.62 -3.20
C ILE A 8 -3.07 0.31 -3.70
N ASN A 9 -4.40 0.22 -3.79
CA ASN A 9 -5.08 -0.97 -4.32
C ASN A 9 -4.74 -1.22 -5.79
N ILE A 10 -4.69 -0.15 -6.59
CA ILE A 10 -4.28 -0.24 -8.00
C ILE A 10 -2.82 -0.69 -8.10
N LEU A 11 -1.94 -0.11 -7.28
CA LEU A 11 -0.53 -0.48 -7.24
C LEU A 11 -0.34 -1.95 -6.86
N GLU A 12 -1.06 -2.44 -5.85
CA GLU A 12 -1.00 -3.82 -5.38
C GLU A 12 -1.38 -4.81 -6.50
N LYS A 13 -2.46 -4.56 -7.24
CA LYS A 13 -2.81 -5.39 -8.40
C LYS A 13 -1.74 -5.40 -9.49
N ILE A 14 -1.14 -4.26 -9.80
CA ILE A 14 -0.12 -4.19 -10.88
C ILE A 14 1.20 -4.85 -10.42
N ALA A 15 1.63 -4.57 -9.19
CA ALA A 15 2.91 -5.06 -8.67
C ALA A 15 2.86 -6.54 -8.26
N VAL A 16 1.78 -6.98 -7.59
CA VAL A 16 1.68 -8.35 -7.04
C VAL A 16 1.07 -9.31 -8.05
N VAL A 17 -0.06 -8.94 -8.68
CA VAL A 17 -0.77 -9.84 -9.60
C VAL A 17 -0.12 -9.83 -10.98
N GLN A 18 0.12 -8.64 -11.56
CA GLN A 18 0.69 -8.52 -12.90
C GLN A 18 2.23 -8.57 -12.93
N LYS A 19 2.89 -8.57 -11.76
CA LYS A 19 4.36 -8.60 -11.61
C LYS A 19 5.09 -7.52 -12.43
N LYS A 20 4.50 -6.33 -12.54
CA LYS A 20 5.11 -5.18 -13.21
C LYS A 20 5.66 -4.18 -12.20
N SER A 21 6.76 -3.53 -12.55
CA SER A 21 7.32 -2.44 -11.74
C SER A 21 6.38 -1.23 -11.72
N VAL A 22 6.16 -0.66 -10.54
CA VAL A 22 5.32 0.54 -10.34
C VAL A 22 6.08 1.52 -9.45
N ALA A 23 6.03 2.80 -9.80
CA ALA A 23 6.51 3.89 -8.95
C ALA A 23 5.33 4.61 -8.29
N MET A 24 5.45 4.89 -6.99
CA MET A 24 4.47 5.68 -6.25
C MET A 24 5.18 6.86 -5.59
N PHE A 25 4.63 8.05 -5.81
CA PHE A 25 5.09 9.28 -5.17
C PHE A 25 4.00 9.77 -4.23
N SER A 26 4.36 9.97 -2.97
CA SER A 26 3.49 10.52 -1.94
C SER A 26 4.09 11.81 -1.42
N LEU A 27 3.27 12.86 -1.38
CA LEU A 27 3.63 14.18 -0.87
C LEU A 27 3.01 14.46 0.50
N GLU A 28 2.15 13.57 0.99
CA GLU A 28 1.36 13.76 2.20
C GLU A 28 1.71 12.73 3.29
N MET A 29 1.90 11.46 2.89
CA MET A 29 2.24 10.36 3.80
C MET A 29 3.70 9.96 3.64
N ALA A 30 4.34 9.63 4.78
CA ALA A 30 5.68 9.06 4.79
C ALA A 30 5.72 7.69 4.11
N SER A 31 6.89 7.30 3.61
CA SER A 31 7.13 6.01 2.94
C SER A 31 6.74 4.83 3.83
N GLU A 32 7.10 4.87 5.11
CA GLU A 32 6.86 3.82 6.09
C GLU A 32 5.35 3.56 6.26
N GLN A 33 4.56 4.64 6.36
CA GLN A 33 3.10 4.53 6.51
C GLN A 33 2.42 3.91 5.29
N ILE A 34 2.99 4.11 4.10
CA ILE A 34 2.50 3.49 2.86
C ILE A 34 2.88 2.02 2.82
N VAL A 35 4.12 1.69 3.20
CA VAL A 35 4.60 0.30 3.27
C VAL A 35 3.77 -0.51 4.26
N ASP A 36 3.49 0.00 5.46
CA ASP A 36 2.64 -0.69 6.45
C ASP A 36 1.23 -0.95 5.92
N ARG A 37 0.67 -0.01 5.16
CA ARG A 37 -0.63 -0.18 4.52
C ARG A 37 -0.59 -1.22 3.40
N ILE A 38 0.44 -1.22 2.57
CA ILE A 38 0.64 -2.25 1.54
C ILE A 38 0.76 -3.62 2.20
N LEU A 39 1.56 -3.74 3.26
CA LEU A 39 1.76 -4.99 3.99
C LEU A 39 0.46 -5.50 4.62
N SER A 40 -0.32 -4.61 5.24
CA SER A 40 -1.66 -4.91 5.78
C SER A 40 -2.59 -5.46 4.71
N MET A 41 -2.58 -4.87 3.51
CA MET A 41 -3.42 -5.31 2.39
C MET A 41 -2.99 -6.66 1.84
N VAL A 42 -1.69 -6.87 1.61
CA VAL A 42 -1.15 -8.12 1.06
C VAL A 42 -1.29 -9.28 2.06
N ALA A 43 -1.03 -9.04 3.34
CA ALA A 43 -1.14 -10.06 4.39
C ALA A 43 -2.58 -10.32 4.86
N ASN A 44 -3.55 -9.48 4.44
CA ASN A 44 -4.93 -9.51 4.93
C ASN A 44 -5.02 -9.37 6.47
N ILE A 45 -4.11 -8.61 7.06
CA ILE A 45 -4.04 -8.36 8.50
C ILE A 45 -4.50 -6.92 8.76
N PRO A 46 -5.37 -6.66 9.74
CA PRO A 46 -5.77 -5.30 10.09
C PRO A 46 -4.57 -4.42 10.45
N MET A 47 -4.55 -3.18 9.94
CA MET A 47 -3.42 -2.26 10.11
C MET A 47 -3.03 -2.01 11.57
N TYR A 48 -3.99 -1.98 12.50
CA TYR A 48 -3.71 -1.81 13.94
C TYR A 48 -2.97 -3.01 14.58
N LYS A 49 -2.94 -4.17 13.93
CA LYS A 49 -2.14 -5.34 14.37
C LYS A 49 -0.73 -5.33 13.78
N ILE A 50 -0.47 -4.49 12.79
CA ILE A 50 0.88 -4.26 12.27
C ILE A 50 1.52 -3.23 13.19
N THR A 51 2.20 -3.73 14.21
CA THR A 51 2.94 -2.92 15.18
C THR A 51 4.40 -3.34 15.11
N LYS A 52 5.28 -2.33 15.07
CA LYS A 52 6.72 -2.50 15.28
C LYS A 52 7.04 -2.26 16.74
#